data_AF-A0A4Q2KCN8-F1
#
_entry.id   AF-A0A4Q2KCN8-F1
#
_cell.length_a   1.000
_cell.length_b   1.000
_cell.length_c   1.000
_cell.angle_alpha   90.00
_cell.angle_beta   90.00
_cell.angle_gamma   90.00
#
_symmetry.space_group_name_H-M   'P 1'
#
loop_
_entity.id
_entity.type
_entity.pdbx_description
1 polymer ?
#
loop_
_entity_poly.entity_id
_entity_poly.type
_entity_poly.pdbx_seq_one_letter_code
_entity_poly.pdbx_strand_id
1 'polypeptide(L)'
;MSQTIQYILIAAAVIVLLLIGLKLFKATFKTIFTIVLNAVIGALAIWLLNFIPAVEIPLVWWTALLAGIFGVPAVIIMLIVSLIK
;
A
#
# COMPACT_ATOMS: atom_id res chain seq x y z
N MET A 1 -14.46 9.13 17.10
CA MET A 1 -14.43 7.67 16.84
C MET A 1 -14.42 6.97 18.20
N SER A 2 -15.21 5.91 18.38
CA SER A 2 -15.23 5.17 19.66
C SER A 2 -13.86 4.52 19.92
N GLN A 3 -13.38 4.55 21.17
CA GLN A 3 -12.12 3.92 21.60
C GLN A 3 -12.06 2.44 21.18
N THR A 4 -13.20 1.74 21.22
CA THR A 4 -13.33 0.35 20.79
C THR A 4 -13.01 0.17 19.30
N ILE A 5 -13.48 1.08 18.45
CA ILE A 5 -13.22 1.04 17.00
C ILE A 5 -11.73 1.29 16.74
N GLN A 6 -11.11 2.21 17.48
CA GLN A 6 -9.68 2.48 17.37
C GLN A 6 -8.84 1.24 17.71
N TYR A 7 -9.17 0.52 18.79
CA TYR A 7 -8.45 -0.71 19.15
C TYR A 7 -8.60 -1.83 18.12
N ILE A 8 -9.80 -2.00 17.54
CA ILE A 8 -10.05 -2.98 16.48
C ILE A 8 -9.19 -2.69 15.24
N LEU A 9 -9.11 -1.41 14.84
CA LEU A 9 -8.32 -0.99 13.68
C LEU A 9 -6.81 -1.21 13.91
N ILE A 10 -6.32 -0.92 15.11
CA ILE A 10 -4.91 -1.16 15.48
C ILE A 10 -4.61 -2.66 15.43
N ALA A 11 -5.48 -3.50 16.02
CA ALA A 11 -5.31 -4.95 16.00
C ALA A 11 -5.30 -5.51 14.56
N ALA A 12 -6.22 -5.04 13.70
CA ALA A 12 -6.26 -5.43 12.29
C ALA A 12 -4.98 -5.04 11.54
N ALA A 13 -4.47 -3.82 11.76
CA ALA A 13 -3.22 -3.36 11.14
C ALA A 13 -2.02 -4.22 11.57
N VAL A 14 -1.92 -4.58 12.85
CA VAL A 14 -0.86 -5.46 13.38
C VAL A 14 -0.93 -6.85 12.76
N ILE A 15 -2.13 -7.43 12.64
CA ILE A 15 -2.34 -8.74 12.00
C ILE A 15 -1.88 -8.71 10.54
N VAL A 16 -2.25 -7.67 9.79
CA VAL A 16 -1.84 -7.49 8.40
C VAL A 16 -0.31 -7.41 8.29
N LEU A 17 0.35 -6.63 9.15
CA LEU A 17 1.81 -6.52 9.17
C LEU A 17 2.50 -7.84 9.52
N LEU A 18 1.97 -8.61 10.48
CA LEU A 18 2.47 -9.94 10.83
C LEU A 18 2.32 -10.93 9.67
N LEU A 19 1.18 -10.92 8.99
CA LEU A 19 0.93 -11.78 7.83
C LEU A 19 1.87 -11.43 6.67
N ILE A 20 2.14 -10.14 6.44
CA ILE A 20 3.12 -9.68 5.45
C ILE A 20 4.52 -10.17 5.82
N GLY A 21 4.95 -9.98 7.08
CA GLY A 21 6.25 -10.44 7.57
C GLY A 21 6.44 -11.96 7.46
N LEU A 22 5.43 -12.75 7.83
CA LEU A 22 5.45 -14.21 7.70
C LEU A 22 5.48 -14.68 6.24
N LYS A 23 4.76 -13.97 5.34
CA LYS A 23 4.84 -14.24 3.89
C LYS A 23 6.23 -13.93 3.36
N LEU A 24 6.86 -12.84 3.79
CA LEU A 24 8.21 -12.45 3.39
C LEU A 24 9.27 -13.46 3.89
N PHE A 25 9.10 -14.03 5.08
CA PHE A 25 10.00 -15.06 5.61
C PHE A 25 9.94 -16.39 4.86
N LYS A 26 8.79 -16.71 4.25
CA LYS A 26 8.61 -17.90 3.39
C LYS A 26 8.73 -17.58 1.90
N ALA A 27 8.89 -16.31 1.55
CA ALA A 27 8.99 -15.86 0.18
C ALA A 27 10.36 -16.20 -0.39
N THR A 28 10.38 -16.67 -1.63
CA THR A 28 11.64 -16.81 -2.37
C THR A 28 12.22 -15.43 -2.67
N PHE A 29 13.54 -15.36 -2.88
CA PHE A 29 14.23 -14.13 -3.31
C PHE A 29 13.51 -13.44 -4.50
N LYS A 30 13.00 -14.24 -5.44
CA LYS A 30 12.18 -13.78 -6.57
C LYS A 30 10.95 -12.97 -6.12
N THR A 31 10.20 -13.47 -5.14
CA THR A 31 9.00 -12.79 -4.62
C THR A 31 9.35 -11.49 -3.92
N ILE A 32 10.40 -11.47 -3.09
CA ILE A 32 10.84 -10.25 -2.41
C ILE A 32 11.29 -9.22 -3.44
N PHE A 33 12.06 -9.63 -4.43
CA PHE A 33 12.51 -8.76 -5.52
C PHE A 33 11.33 -8.19 -6.33
N THR A 34 10.31 -9.01 -6.63
CA THR A 34 9.07 -8.53 -7.27
C THR A 34 8.32 -7.52 -6.41
N ILE A 35 8.22 -7.73 -5.09
CA ILE A 35 7.57 -6.77 -4.18
C ILE A 35 8.31 -5.43 -4.17
N VAL A 36 9.65 -5.45 -4.14
CA VAL A 36 10.48 -4.24 -4.20
C VAL A 36 10.28 -3.51 -5.52
N LEU A 37 10.35 -4.22 -6.66
CA LEU A 37 10.10 -3.65 -7.99
C LEU A 37 8.72 -3.01 -8.08
N ASN A 38 7.68 -3.72 -7.62
CA ASN A 38 6.32 -3.21 -7.60
C ASN A 38 6.16 -1.98 -6.70
N ALA A 39 6.89 -1.92 -5.57
CA ALA A 39 6.84 -0.78 -4.66
C ALA A 39 7.45 0.46 -5.31
N VAL A 40 8.58 0.29 -6.01
CA VAL A 40 9.24 1.36 -6.77
C VAL A 40 8.35 1.84 -7.92
N ILE A 41 7.83 0.92 -8.74
CA ILE A 41 6.92 1.25 -9.85
C ILE A 41 5.65 1.92 -9.32
N GLY A 42 5.10 1.42 -8.22
CA GLY A 42 3.92 1.98 -7.57
C GLY A 42 4.15 3.39 -7.03
N ALA A 43 5.28 3.64 -6.36
CA ALA A 43 5.65 4.96 -5.89
C ALA A 43 5.84 5.94 -7.06
N LEU A 44 6.48 5.51 -8.15
CA LEU A 44 6.61 6.30 -9.37
C LEU A 44 5.24 6.61 -10.00
N ALA A 45 4.35 5.62 -10.07
CA ALA A 45 2.99 5.82 -10.59
C ALA A 45 2.19 6.81 -9.74
N ILE A 46 2.24 6.68 -8.41
CA ILE A 46 1.60 7.63 -7.48
C ILE A 46 2.18 9.03 -7.67
N TRP A 47 3.50 9.16 -7.78
CA TRP A 47 4.16 10.45 -8.05
C TRP A 47 3.67 11.08 -9.36
N LEU A 48 3.56 10.29 -10.43
CA LEU A 48 3.03 10.76 -11.71
C LEU A 48 1.54 11.16 -11.62
N LEU A 49 0.73 10.38 -10.92
CA LEU A 49 -0.70 10.65 -10.77
C LEU A 49 -0.98 11.93 -9.98
N ASN A 50 -0.13 12.28 -9.00
CA ASN A 50 -0.25 13.54 -8.25
C ASN A 50 0.04 14.81 -9.08
N PHE A 51 0.44 14.69 -10.35
CA PHE A 51 0.44 15.85 -11.27
C PHE A 51 -0.97 16.22 -11.76
N ILE A 52 -1.96 15.32 -11.58
CA ILE A 52 -3.35 15.60 -11.91
C ILE A 52 -3.94 16.43 -10.75
N PRO A 53 -4.45 17.65 -10.97
CA PRO A 53 -4.91 18.54 -9.90
C PRO A 53 -6.03 18.00 -9.00
N ALA A 54 -6.75 16.97 -9.45
CA ALA A 54 -7.82 16.30 -8.70
C ALA A 54 -7.35 15.04 -7.95
N VAL A 55 -6.06 14.74 -7.97
CA VAL A 55 -5.49 13.52 -7.36
C VAL A 55 -4.54 13.91 -6.23
N GLU A 56 -4.86 13.44 -5.03
CA GLU A 56 -4.11 13.67 -3.79
C GLU A 56 -3.85 12.31 -3.10
N ILE A 57 -2.97 11.51 -3.70
CA ILE A 57 -2.54 10.23 -3.11
C ILE A 57 -1.25 10.48 -2.30
N PRO A 58 -1.26 10.27 -0.97
CA PRO A 58 -0.06 10.47 -0.16
C PRO A 58 1.11 9.60 -0.63
N LEU A 59 2.24 10.21 -1.02
CA LEU A 59 3.46 9.48 -1.38
C LEU A 59 4.30 9.22 -0.13
N VAL A 60 4.04 8.11 0.54
CA VAL A 60 4.69 7.71 1.79
C VAL A 60 5.02 6.23 1.77
N TRP A 61 5.84 5.77 2.72
CA TRP A 61 6.35 4.39 2.72
C TRP A 61 5.24 3.33 2.69
N TRP A 62 4.09 3.58 3.32
CA TRP A 62 2.99 2.60 3.36
C TRP A 62 2.20 2.52 2.05
N THR A 63 2.01 3.63 1.32
CA THR A 63 1.35 3.61 0.00
C THR A 63 2.23 2.92 -1.05
N ALA A 64 3.54 3.16 -0.99
CA ALA A 64 4.52 2.42 -1.79
C ALA A 64 4.55 0.92 -1.44
N LEU A 65 4.47 0.55 -0.15
CA LEU A 65 4.43 -0.84 0.27
C LEU A 65 3.16 -1.55 -0.20
N LEU A 66 2.00 -0.90 -0.14
CA LEU A 66 0.75 -1.45 -0.68
C LEU A 66 0.87 -1.71 -2.17
N ALA A 67 1.43 -0.77 -2.93
CA ALA A 67 1.71 -1.00 -4.34
C ALA A 67 2.76 -2.11 -4.56
N GLY A 68 3.72 -2.28 -3.65
CA GLY A 68 4.66 -3.40 -3.68
C GLY A 68 4.01 -4.77 -3.53
N ILE A 69 3.11 -4.90 -2.56
CA ILE A 69 2.45 -6.17 -2.22
C ILE A 69 1.38 -6.52 -3.26
N PHE A 70 0.59 -5.53 -3.69
CA PHE A 70 -0.58 -5.75 -4.52
C PHE A 70 -0.41 -5.31 -5.97
N GLY A 71 0.69 -4.63 -6.31
CA GLY A 71 0.98 -4.14 -7.66
C GLY A 71 0.08 -3.00 -8.11
N VAL A 72 -0.14 -2.94 -9.42
CA VAL A 72 -1.02 -1.98 -10.10
C VAL A 72 -2.45 -1.94 -9.52
N PRO A 73 -3.10 -3.06 -9.14
CA PRO A 73 -4.41 -3.02 -8.48
C PRO A 73 -4.49 -2.08 -7.28
N ALA A 74 -3.47 -2.03 -6.41
CA ALA A 74 -3.48 -1.11 -5.27
C ALA A 74 -3.39 0.35 -5.70
N VAL A 75 -2.60 0.65 -6.74
CA VAL A 75 -2.51 2.02 -7.31
C VAL A 75 -3.86 2.46 -7.87
N ILE A 76 -4.58 1.58 -8.58
CA ILE A 76 -5.91 1.86 -9.11
C ILE A 76 -6.90 2.16 -7.98
N ILE A 77 -6.89 1.34 -6.91
CA ILE A 77 -7.77 1.57 -5.75
C ILE A 77 -7.45 2.90 -5.09
N MET A 78 -6.16 3.23 -4.88
CA MET A 78 -5.75 4.50 -4.29
C MET A 78 -6.19 5.71 -5.14
N LEU A 79 -6.11 5.59 -6.47
CA LEU A 79 -6.62 6.61 -7.39
C LEU A 79 -8.14 6.79 -7.27
N ILE A 80 -8.91 5.70 -7.29
CA ILE A 80 -10.37 5.76 -7.13
C ILE A 80 -10.74 6.42 -5.80
N VAL A 81 -10.08 6.03 -4.70
CA VAL A 81 -10.31 6.62 -3.38
C VAL A 81 -9.97 8.11 -3.36
N SER A 82 -8.92 8.53 -4.06
CA SER A 82 -8.55 9.94 -4.17
C SER A 82 -9.59 10.76 -4.93
N LEU A 83 -10.29 10.18 -5.91
CA LEU A 83 -11.27 10.89 -6.74
C LEU A 83 -12.66 10.99 -6.10
N ILE A 84 -12.93 10.18 -5.07
CA ILE A 84 -14.22 10.16 -4.36
C ILE A 84 -14.19 11.04 -3.10
N LYS A 85 -12.99 11.33 -2.58
CA LYS A 85 -12.79 12.27 -1.47
C LYS A 85 -12.87 13.71 -1.95
#